data_AF-A0A3D2SN46-F1
#
_entry.id   AF-A0A3D2SN46-F1
#
_cell.length_a   1.000
_cell.length_b   1.000
_cell.length_c   1.000
_cell.angle_alpha   90.00
_cell.angle_beta   90.00
_cell.angle_gamma   90.00
#
_symmetry.space_group_name_H-M   'P 1'
#
loop_
_entity.id
_entity.type
_entity.pdbx_description
1 polymer ?
#
loop_
_entity_poly.entity_id
_entity_poly.type
_entity_poly.pdbx_seq_one_letter_code
_entity_poly.pdbx_strand_id
1 'polypeptide(L)' 'MPRYSIETRKAAIAAYKKTDYKLAVCKEFNISRVTLDAWIKLEEETGSLNPKPTKKRGAPAHIK' A
#
# COMPACT_ATOMS: atom_id res chain seq x y z
N MET A 1 -7.56 4.65 10.11
CA MET A 1 -6.44 3.68 10.18
C MET A 1 -6.01 3.35 8.76
N PRO A 2 -4.73 3.48 8.37
CA PRO A 2 -4.29 2.99 7.07
C PRO A 2 -4.43 1.46 7.09
N ARG A 3 -5.41 0.93 6.35
CA ARG A 3 -5.85 -0.47 6.44
C ARG A 3 -4.84 -1.47 5.83
N TYR A 4 -3.82 -0.96 5.13
CA TYR A 4 -2.79 -1.76 4.47
C TYR A 4 -1.44 -1.06 4.58
N SER A 5 -0.40 -1.79 5.01
CA SER A 5 0.98 -1.32 5.09
C SER A 5 1.60 -1.18 3.69
N ILE A 6 2.65 -0.36 3.57
CA ILE A 6 3.34 -0.05 2.30
C ILE A 6 3.90 -1.33 1.67
N GLU A 7 4.50 -2.14 2.52
CA GLU A 7 4.98 -3.49 2.25
C GLU A 7 3.90 -4.36 1.59
N THR A 8 2.67 -4.35 2.10
CA THR A 8 1.54 -5.08 1.48
C THR A 8 1.23 -4.56 0.07
N ARG A 9 1.29 -3.23 -0.14
CA ARG A 9 1.03 -2.64 -1.47
C ARG A 9 2.10 -2.99 -2.49
N LYS A 10 3.37 -2.88 -2.09
CA LYS A 10 4.52 -3.27 -2.92
C LYS A 10 4.49 -4.75 -3.23
N ALA A 11 4.22 -5.60 -2.24
CA ALA A 11 4.13 -7.04 -2.42
C ALA A 11 3.00 -7.42 -3.39
N ALA A 12 1.82 -6.80 -3.27
CA ALA A 12 0.71 -7.05 -4.17
C ALA A 12 1.01 -6.63 -5.63
N ILE A 13 1.61 -5.45 -5.85
CA ILE A 13 1.99 -5.03 -7.21
C ILE A 13 3.13 -5.89 -7.77
N ALA A 14 4.11 -6.28 -6.95
CA ALA A 14 5.18 -7.17 -7.38
C ALA A 14 4.64 -8.57 -7.74
N ALA A 15 3.69 -9.09 -6.97
CA ALA A 15 2.99 -10.34 -7.27
C ALA A 15 2.17 -10.21 -8.56
N TYR A 16 1.50 -9.06 -8.78
CA TYR A 16 0.80 -8.79 -10.03
C TYR A 16 1.77 -8.77 -11.23
N LYS A 17 2.91 -8.08 -11.13
CA LYS A 17 3.93 -8.06 -12.20
C LYS A 17 4.53 -9.44 -12.51
N LYS A 18 4.58 -10.35 -11.53
CA LYS A 18 5.08 -11.72 -11.70
C LYS A 18 4.05 -12.68 -12.28
N THR A 19 2.80 -12.56 -11.83
CA THR A 19 1.74 -13.54 -12.15
C THR A 19 0.83 -13.08 -13.29
N ASP A 20 0.80 -11.77 -13.58
CA ASP A 20 -0.17 -11.08 -14.43
C ASP A 20 -1.64 -11.36 -14.07
N TYR A 21 -1.89 -11.94 -12.88
CA TYR A 21 -3.20 -12.49 -12.53
C TYR A 21 -3.83 -11.73 -11.37
N LYS A 22 -4.58 -10.67 -11.68
CA LYS A 22 -5.24 -9.78 -10.69
C LYS A 22 -6.03 -10.55 -9.63
N LEU A 23 -6.72 -11.61 -10.02
CA LEU A 23 -7.55 -12.43 -9.11
C LEU A 23 -6.75 -13.21 -8.07
N ALA A 24 -5.58 -13.75 -8.45
CA ALA A 24 -4.72 -14.49 -7.54
C ALA A 24 -4.16 -13.55 -6.46
N VAL A 25 -3.67 -12.39 -6.90
CA VAL A 25 -3.18 -11.33 -6.01
C VAL A 25 -4.28 -10.83 -5.07
N CYS A 26 -5.50 -10.60 -5.58
CA CYS A 26 -6.62 -10.19 -4.73
C CYS A 26 -6.94 -11.22 -3.63
N LYS A 27 -6.91 -12.52 -3.95
CA LYS A 27 -7.13 -13.60 -2.96
C LYS A 27 -5.99 -13.69 -1.95
N GLU A 28 -4.75 -13.64 -2.42
CA GLU A 28 -3.55 -13.78 -1.58
C GLU A 28 -3.42 -12.63 -0.57
N PHE A 29 -3.66 -11.40 -1.02
CA PHE A 29 -3.56 -10.21 -0.17
C PHE A 29 -4.88 -9.82 0.50
N ASN A 30 -5.96 -10.58 0.28
CA ASN A 30 -7.30 -10.31 0.79
C ASN A 30 -7.80 -8.88 0.46
N ILE A 31 -7.47 -8.41 -0.75
CA ILE A 31 -7.83 -7.07 -1.24
C ILE A 31 -8.82 -7.17 -2.41
N SER A 32 -9.63 -6.13 -2.60
CA SER A 32 -10.50 -6.06 -3.77
C SER A 32 -9.73 -5.63 -5.02
N ARG A 33 -10.24 -6.02 -6.21
CA ARG A 33 -9.66 -5.59 -7.51
C ARG A 33 -9.52 -4.08 -7.62
N VAL A 34 -10.52 -3.32 -7.16
CA VAL A 34 -10.49 -1.85 -7.10
C VAL A 34 -9.33 -1.33 -6.25
N THR A 35 -8.96 -2.03 -5.17
CA THR A 35 -7.81 -1.66 -4.33
C THR A 35 -6.50 -1.90 -5.06
N LEU A 36 -6.35 -3.04 -5.75
CA LEU A 36 -5.17 -3.34 -6.55
C LEU A 36 -5.00 -2.36 -7.70
N ASP A 37 -6.08 -2.05 -8.41
CA ASP A 37 -6.10 -1.10 -9.53
C ASP A 37 -5.75 0.33 -9.06
N ALA A 38 -6.31 0.75 -7.92
CA ALA A 38 -5.95 2.02 -7.28
C ALA A 38 -4.46 2.07 -6.90
N TRP A 39 -3.85 0.95 -6.48
CA TRP A 39 -2.42 0.92 -6.19
C TRP A 39 -1.56 0.99 -7.45
N ILE A 40 -1.94 0.28 -8.52
CA ILE A 40 -1.25 0.34 -9.81
C ILE A 40 -1.26 1.78 -10.35
N LYS A 41 -2.44 2.40 -10.38
CA LYS A 41 -2.60 3.79 -10.81
C LYS A 41 -1.78 4.76 -9.95
N LEU A 42 -1.75 4.53 -8.63
CA LEU A 42 -0.98 5.37 -7.71
C LEU A 42 0.55 5.17 -7.90
N GLU A 43 1.02 3.95 -8.18
CA GLU A 43 2.41 3.72 -8.55
C GLU A 43 2.77 4.46 -9.84
N GLU A 44 1.91 4.45 -10.86
CA GLU A 44 2.11 5.21 -12.10
C GLU A 44 2.08 6.72 -11.89
N GLU A 45 1.08 7.26 -11.19
CA GLU A 45 0.90 8.71 -11.05
C GLU A 45 1.93 9.35 -10.10
N THR A 46 2.26 8.67 -9.01
CA THR A 46 3.15 9.23 -7.97
C THR A 46 4.55 8.65 -7.96
N GLY A 47 4.83 7.57 -8.71
CA GLY A 47 6.10 6.84 -8.66
C GLY A 47 6.42 6.25 -7.27
N SER A 48 5.45 6.26 -6.35
CA SER A 48 5.66 5.98 -4.93
C SER A 48 4.41 5.42 -4.28
N LEU A 49 4.50 4.15 -3.85
CA LEU A 49 3.43 3.46 -3.12
C LEU A 49 3.32 3.85 -1.64
N ASN A 50 4.08 4.85 -1.20
CA ASN A 50 4.12 5.26 0.20
C ASN A 50 2.78 5.90 0.61
N PRO A 51 1.97 5.31 1.51
CA PRO A 51 1.10 6.13 2.34
C PRO A 51 1.96 7.20 3.01
N LYS A 52 1.52 8.46 2.91
CA LYS A 52 2.10 9.56 3.69
C LYS A 52 2.28 9.02 5.11
N PRO A 53 3.50 9.06 5.69
CA PRO A 53 3.67 8.67 7.07
C PRO A 53 2.66 9.50 7.86
N THR A 54 1.69 8.84 8.48
CA THR A 54 0.92 9.49 9.53
C THR A 54 1.98 9.88 10.53
N LYS A 55 2.33 11.18 10.56
CA LYS A 55 3.11 11.79 11.63
C LYS A 55 2.58 11.16 12.91
N LYS A 56 3.33 10.22 13.49
CA LYS A 56 3.23 9.95 14.91
C LYS A 56 3.75 11.25 15.50
N ARG A 57 2.85 12.24 15.59
CA ARG A 57 3.01 13.48 16.36
C ARG A 57 2.88 13.01 17.81
N GLY A 58 3.84 12.18 18.23
CA GLY A 58 3.94 11.64 19.56
C GLY A 58 4.68 12.65 20.40
N ALA A 59 3.89 13.45 21.13
CA ALA A 59 4.22 14.29 22.28
C ALA A 59 5.37 15.31 22.15
N PRO A 60 5.16 16.63 22.43
CA PRO A 60 6.26 17.46 22.87
C PRO A 60 6.78 16.85 24.18
N ALA A 61 8.02 16.37 24.19
CA ALA A 61 8.72 16.08 25.43
C ALA A 61 8.95 17.41 26.14
N HIS A 62 7.99 17.82 26.97
CA HIS A 62 8.24 18.79 28.02
C HIS A 62 9.05 18.06 29.09
N ILE A 63 10.37 18.22 29.03
CA ILE A 63 11.26 17.83 30.13
C ILE A 63 11.78 19.15 30.70
N LYS A 64 11.42 19.35 31.98
CA LYS A 64 11.74 20.51 32.82
C LYS A 64 13.23 20.63 33.10
#